data_AF-A0A351KDC1-F1
#
_entry.id   AF-A0A351KDC1-F1
#
_cell.length_a   1.000
_cell.length_b   1.000
_cell.length_c   1.000
_cell.angle_alpha   90.00
_cell.angle_beta   90.00
_cell.angle_gamma   90.00
#
_symmetry.space_group_name_H-M   'P 1'
#
loop_
_entity.id
_entity.type
_entity.pdbx_description
1 polymer ?
#
loop_
_entity_poly.entity_id
_entity_poly.type
_entity_poly.pdbx_seq_one_letter_code
_entity_poly.pdbx_strand_id
1 'polypeptide(L)'
;MENFDIYKDISERTQGDIYVGVVGPVRTGKSTFIRKFMELIVIPNISNNYKKERAKDTLPQSGSGKTITTVEPKFVPNDEAVEI
;
A
#
# COMPACT_ATOMS: atom_id res chain seq x y z
N MET A 1 24.69 -18.78 -17.87
CA MET A 1 24.42 -18.35 -16.48
C MET A 1 22.98 -17.90 -16.49
N GLU A 2 22.07 -18.70 -15.92
CA GLU A 2 20.66 -18.35 -15.90
C GLU A 2 20.50 -17.06 -15.11
N ASN A 3 20.07 -15.99 -15.78
CA ASN A 3 19.80 -14.72 -15.14
C ASN A 3 18.61 -14.94 -14.21
N PHE A 4 18.89 -15.09 -12.91
CA PHE A 4 17.90 -15.15 -11.86
C PHE A 4 17.25 -13.76 -11.75
N ASP A 5 16.22 -13.52 -12.57
CA ASP A 5 15.46 -12.28 -12.58
C ASP A 5 14.34 -12.37 -11.54
N ILE A 6 14.69 -11.96 -10.32
CA ILE A 6 13.79 -12.00 -9.17
C ILE A 6 12.47 -11.25 -9.43
N TYR A 7 12.48 -10.20 -10.27
CA TYR A 7 11.27 -9.44 -10.58
C TYR A 7 10.36 -10.19 -11.53
N LYS A 8 10.95 -10.90 -12.51
CA LYS A 8 10.22 -11.79 -13.41
C LYS A 8 9.57 -12.95 -12.65
N ASP A 9 10.32 -13.58 -11.75
CA ASP A 9 9.81 -14.68 -10.94
C ASP A 9 8.68 -14.24 -9.99
N ILE A 10 8.80 -13.05 -9.38
CA ILE A 10 7.73 -12.50 -8.55
C ILE A 10 6.48 -12.22 -9.41
N SER A 11 6.65 -11.54 -10.55
CA SER A 11 5.57 -11.25 -11.50
C SER A 11 4.80 -12.50 -11.92
N GLU A 12 5.50 -13.57 -12.31
CA GLU A 12 4.87 -14.82 -12.77
C GLU A 12 4.13 -15.55 -11.64
N ARG A 13 4.67 -15.49 -10.42
CA ARG A 13 4.09 -16.20 -9.26
C ARG A 13 2.94 -15.44 -8.61
N THR A 14 2.95 -14.12 -8.69
CA THR A 14 1.96 -13.26 -8.04
C THR A 14 1.01 -12.59 -9.02
N GLN A 15 1.12 -12.92 -10.31
CA GLN A 15 0.36 -12.28 -11.40
C GLN A 15 0.57 -10.77 -11.46
N GLY A 16 1.72 -10.29 -10.99
CA GLY A 16 2.07 -8.88 -10.91
C GLY A 16 1.61 -8.17 -9.63
N ASP A 17 0.88 -8.84 -8.73
CA ASP A 17 0.40 -8.24 -7.49
C ASP A 17 1.40 -8.44 -6.34
N ILE A 18 1.61 -7.40 -5.51
CA ILE A 18 2.50 -7.47 -4.36
C ILE A 18 1.75 -6.98 -3.12
N TYR A 19 1.59 -7.89 -2.15
CA TYR A 19 0.98 -7.58 -0.86
C TYR A 19 2.06 -7.38 0.21
N VAL A 20 2.01 -6.25 0.92
CA VAL A 20 2.95 -5.92 1.99
C VAL A 20 2.23 -5.90 3.34
N GLY A 21 2.56 -6.84 4.21
CA GLY A 21 2.06 -6.91 5.59
C GLY A 21 3.02 -6.26 6.57
N VAL A 22 2.58 -5.22 7.30
CA VAL A 22 3.38 -4.57 8.35
C VAL A 22 2.80 -4.92 9.73
N VAL A 23 3.52 -5.74 10.48
CA VAL A 23 3.10 -6.24 11.81
C VAL A 23 3.98 -5.70 12.92
N GLY A 24 3.43 -5.58 14.13
CA GLY A 24 4.19 -5.21 15.33
C GLY A 24 3.35 -4.56 16.43
N PRO A 25 3.92 -4.38 17.64
CA PRO A 25 3.21 -3.87 18.82
C PRO A 25 2.56 -2.49 18.64
N VAL A 26 1.66 -2.11 19.54
CA VAL A 26 0.98 -0.81 19.48
C VAL A 26 1.99 0.33 19.54
N ARG A 27 1.75 1.40 18.77
CA ARG A 27 2.57 2.63 18.74
C ARG A 27 4.03 2.45 18.28
N THR A 28 4.37 1.35 17.61
CA THR A 28 5.71 1.19 16.99
C THR A 28 5.90 1.95 15.67
N GLY A 29 4.98 2.86 15.31
CA GLY A 29 5.09 3.67 14.11
C GLY A 29 4.68 2.98 12.81
N LYS A 30 4.01 1.82 12.86
CA LYS A 30 3.55 1.07 11.67
C LYS A 30 2.79 1.94 10.66
N SER A 31 1.77 2.66 11.12
CA SER A 31 0.98 3.56 10.25
C SER A 31 1.83 4.69 9.68
N THR A 32 2.80 5.20 10.46
CA THR A 32 3.75 6.21 9.99
C THR A 32 4.69 5.67 8.91
N PHE A 33 5.16 4.43 9.06
CA PHE A 33 5.99 3.76 8.07
C PHE A 33 5.22 3.56 6.76
N ILE A 34 4.02 2.98 6.81
CA ILE A 34 3.18 2.74 5.62
C ILE A 34 2.93 4.06 4.89
N ARG A 35 2.54 5.12 5.62
CA ARG A 35 2.30 6.44 5.03
C ARG A 35 3.53 6.98 4.32
N LYS A 36 4.69 7.01 5.00
CA LYS A 36 5.94 7.52 4.42
C LYS A 36 6.42 6.69 3.22
N PHE A 37 6.31 5.37 3.31
CA PHE A 37 6.69 4.47 2.21
C PHE A 37 5.84 4.75 0.97
N MET A 38 4.52 4.86 1.15
CA MET A 38 3.61 5.17 0.05
C MET A 38 3.87 6.56 -0.54
N GLU A 39 4.03 7.60 0.30
CA GLU A 39 4.27 8.98 -0.14
C GLU A 39 5.60 9.15 -0.89
N LEU A 40 6.66 8.48 -0.43
CA LEU A 40 8.02 8.68 -0.94
C LEU A 40 8.38 7.73 -2.09
N ILE A 41 7.90 6.49 -2.04
CA ILE A 41 8.35 5.44 -2.97
C ILE A 41 7.26 5.07 -3.96
N VAL A 42 6.00 4.93 -3.53
CA VAL A 42 4.94 4.38 -4.40
C VAL A 42 4.25 5.47 -5.22
N ILE A 43 3.65 6.46 -4.55
CA ILE A 43 2.83 7.51 -5.16
C ILE A 43 3.55 8.30 -6.27
N PRO A 44 4.85 8.64 -6.15
CA PRO A 44 5.57 9.33 -7.22
C PRO A 44 5.66 8.51 -8.51
N ASN A 45 5.64 7.18 -8.42
CA ASN A 45 5.79 6.27 -9.56
C ASN A 45 4.44 5.88 -10.21
N ILE A 46 3.30 6.40 -9.72
CA ILE A 46 1.99 6.18 -10.33
C ILE A 46 1.78 7.20 -11.46
N SER A 47 1.72 6.72 -12.71
CA SER A 47 1.55 7.59 -13.90
C SER A 47 0.13 8.19 -14.03
N ASN A 48 -0.91 7.49 -13.57
CA ASN A 48 -2.29 7.93 -13.69
C ASN A 48 -2.69 8.83 -12.50
N ASN A 49 -3.02 10.09 -12.79
CA ASN A 49 -3.39 11.08 -11.76
C ASN A 49 -4.61 10.68 -10.92
N TYR A 50 -5.62 10.03 -11.50
CA TYR A 50 -6.79 9.55 -10.75
C TYR A 50 -6.41 8.45 -9.75
N LYS A 51 -5.60 7.48 -10.20
CA LYS A 51 -5.08 6.42 -9.32
C LYS A 51 -4.19 7.00 -8.22
N LYS A 52 -3.42 8.04 -8.54
CA LYS A 52 -2.53 8.73 -7.60
C LYS A 52 -3.28 9.43 -6.47
N GLU A 53 -4.34 10.18 -6.80
CA GLU A 53 -5.18 10.85 -5.78
C GLU A 53 -5.91 9.81 -4.92
N ARG A 54 -6.50 8.78 -5.55
CA ARG A 54 -7.14 7.68 -4.80
C ARG A 54 -6.17 6.98 -3.86
N ALA A 55 -4.93 6.73 -4.28
CA ALA A 55 -3.91 6.11 -3.44
C ALA A 55 -3.49 6.98 -2.24
N LYS A 56 -3.63 8.31 -2.32
CA LYS A 56 -3.42 9.21 -1.17
C LYS A 56 -4.59 9.13 -0.19
N ASP A 57 -5.81 9.10 -0.71
CA ASP A 57 -7.04 9.08 0.10
C ASP A 57 -7.17 7.79 0.92
N THR A 58 -6.58 6.68 0.45
CA THR A 58 -6.58 5.40 1.16
C THR A 58 -5.49 5.29 2.24
N LEU A 59 -4.57 6.27 2.36
CA LEU A 59 -3.50 6.19 3.34
C LEU A 59 -4.00 6.37 4.77
N PRO A 60 -3.35 5.68 5.73
CA PRO A 60 -3.71 5.82 7.14
C PRO A 60 -3.50 7.26 7.61
N GLN A 61 -4.59 7.90 8.04
CA GLN A 61 -4.54 9.20 8.69
C GLN A 61 -3.87 9.08 10.05
N SER A 62 -2.83 9.88 10.27
CA SER A 62 -2.06 9.84 11.52
C SER A 62 -2.78 10.66 12.59
N GLY A 63 -3.40 10.01 13.59
CA GLY A 63 -4.00 10.70 14.74
C GLY A 63 -2.92 11.32 15.64
N SER A 64 -2.98 12.63 15.88
CA SER A 64 -2.00 13.39 16.67
C SER A 64 -2.23 13.30 18.20
N GLY A 65 -2.81 12.22 18.72
CA GLY A 65 -3.30 12.16 20.11
C GLY A 65 -2.97 10.88 20.87
N LYS A 66 -3.04 10.95 22.22
CA LYS A 66 -3.02 9.79 23.13
C LYS A 66 -4.22 8.84 22.94
N THR A 67 -5.23 9.29 22.19
CA THR A 67 -6.43 8.54 21.83
C THR A 67 -6.13 7.55 20.72
N ILE A 68 -6.55 6.29 20.86
CA ILE A 68 -6.45 5.28 19.81
C ILE A 68 -7.38 5.71 18.67
N THR A 69 -6.83 6.34 17.64
CA THR A 69 -7.54 6.58 16.39
C THR A 69 -7.11 5.50 15.41
N THR A 70 -7.91 4.45 15.32
CA THR A 70 -7.98 3.60 14.14
C THR A 70 -9.45 3.60 13.79
N VAL A 71 -9.86 4.56 12.95
CA VAL A 71 -11.10 4.34 12.21
C VAL A 71 -10.77 3.17 11.31
N GLU A 72 -11.50 2.08 11.42
CA GLU A 72 -11.40 0.97 10.48
C GLU A 72 -11.55 1.57 9.08
N PRO A 73 -10.50 1.60 8.25
CA PRO A 73 -10.68 2.01 6.88
C PRO A 73 -11.67 0.99 6.32
N LYS A 74 -12.81 1.44 5.82
CA LYS A 74 -13.70 0.59 5.03
C LYS A 74 -12.91 0.16 3.80
N PHE A 75 -12.16 -0.93 3.95
CA PHE A 75 -11.43 -1.56 2.88
C PHE A 75 -12.48 -2.23 2.01
N VAL A 76 -13.03 -1.46 1.08
CA VAL A 76 -13.78 -2.00 -0.04
C VAL A 76 -12.77 -2.07 -1.18
N PRO A 77 -12.23 -3.27 -1.49
CA PRO A 77 -11.45 -3.45 -2.71
C PRO A 77 -12.41 -3.24 -3.89
N ASN A 78 -12.47 -2.00 -4.42
CA ASN A 78 -13.27 -1.70 -5.61
C ASN A 78 -12.55 -2.10 -6.91
N ASP A 79 -11.34 -2.64 -6.84
CA ASP A 79 -10.55 -2.98 -8.03
C ASP A 79 -10.89 -4.39 -8.59
N GLU A 80 -11.63 -5.21 -7.84
CA GLU A 80 -12.26 -6.45 -8.36
C GLU A 80 -13.67 -6.20 -8.95
N ALA A 81 -14.18 -4.96 -8.90
CA ALA A 81 -15.53 -4.62 -9.38
C ALA A 81 -15.56 -4.10 -10.83
N VAL A 82 -14.52 -4.34 -11.62
CA VAL A 82 -14.55 -4.14 -13.07
C VAL A 82 -13.87 -5.34 -13.74
N GLU A 83 -14.57 -6.46 -13.76
CA GLU A 83 -14.42 -7.42 -14.86
C GLU A 83 -14.84 -6.71 -16.17
N ILE A 84 -13.98 -6.76 -17.18
CA ILE A 84 -14.38 -6.76 -18.59
C ILE A 84 -13.91 -8.08 -19.17
#